data_AF-A0A353LPF6-F1
#
_entry.id   AF-A0A353LPF6-F1
#
_cell.length_a   1.000
_cell.length_b   1.000
_cell.length_c   1.000
_cell.angle_alpha   90.00
_cell.angle_beta   90.00
_cell.angle_gamma   90.00
#
_symmetry.space_group_name_H-M   'P 1'
#
loop_
_entity.id
_entity.type
_entity.pdbx_description
1 polymer ?
#
loop_
_entity_poly.entity_id
_entity_poly.type
_entity_poly.pdbx_seq_one_letter_code
_entity_poly.pdbx_strand_id
1 'polypeptide(L)' 'SEACDGQILVTEDMIGVFGDKVPKFVERFGDVAGETRAAVNAYADAVRQRSFPGHHNLFKLNRQREIAR' A
#
# COMPACT_ATOMS: atom_id res chain seq x y z
N SER A 1 -13.75 29.47 3.36
CA SER A 1 -14.06 30.41 2.27
C SER A 1 -12.94 30.30 1.24
N GLU A 2 -13.17 30.61 -0.03
CA GLU A 2 -12.05 30.80 -0.97
C GLU A 2 -11.14 31.97 -0.54
N ALA A 3 -11.68 32.91 0.26
CA ALA A 3 -10.95 34.03 0.84
C ALA A 3 -10.17 33.67 2.13
N CYS A 4 -9.60 32.47 2.21
CA CYS A 4 -8.71 32.08 3.33
C CYS A 4 -7.25 32.06 2.85
N ASP A 5 -6.32 32.47 3.70
CA ASP A 5 -4.87 32.45 3.40
C ASP A 5 -4.29 31.03 3.23
N GLY A 6 -5.06 30.01 3.59
CA GLY A 6 -4.70 28.61 3.46
C GLY A 6 -5.92 27.70 3.55
N GLN A 7 -5.70 26.42 3.24
CA GLN A 7 -6.71 25.37 3.28
C GLN A 7 -6.12 24.13 3.97
N ILE A 8 -6.99 23.29 4.55
CA ILE A 8 -6.62 22.03 5.18
C ILE A 8 -7.59 20.95 4.71
N LEU A 9 -7.07 19.75 4.46
CA LEU A 9 -7.85 18.54 4.19
C LEU A 9 -7.32 17.41 5.07
N VAL A 10 -8.15 16.40 5.29
CA VAL A 10 -7.70 15.12 5.86
C VAL A 10 -6.96 14.37 4.75
N THR A 11 -5.72 13.96 5.03
CA THR A 11 -4.84 13.34 4.05
C THR A 11 -5.48 12.12 3.38
N GLU A 12 -6.14 11.27 4.16
CA GLU A 12 -6.77 10.03 3.68
C GLU A 12 -7.92 10.29 2.69
N ASP A 13 -8.71 11.35 2.91
CA ASP A 13 -9.77 11.76 1.99
C ASP A 13 -9.18 12.35 0.72
N MET A 14 -8.16 13.20 0.87
CA MET A 14 -7.45 13.87 -0.23
C MET A 14 -6.78 12.88 -1.19
N ILE A 15 -6.15 11.82 -0.67
CA ILE A 15 -5.46 10.81 -1.48
C ILE A 15 -6.34 9.60 -1.83
N GLY A 16 -7.60 9.58 -1.39
CA GLY A 16 -8.58 8.57 -1.78
C GLY A 16 -8.37 7.19 -1.16
N VAL A 17 -8.03 7.10 0.13
CA VAL A 17 -7.81 5.82 0.84
C VAL A 17 -9.10 5.01 0.98
N PHE A 18 -10.24 5.66 1.26
CA PHE A 18 -11.49 4.97 1.64
C PHE A 18 -12.50 4.79 0.50
N GLY A 19 -12.08 4.91 -0.76
CA GLY A 19 -12.96 4.78 -1.91
C GLY A 19 -13.95 5.94 -2.03
N ASP A 20 -15.18 5.69 -2.50
CA ASP A 20 -16.03 6.72 -3.12
C ASP A 20 -16.75 7.68 -2.17
N LYS A 21 -16.85 7.36 -0.88
CA LYS A 21 -17.53 8.24 0.10
C LYS A 21 -16.54 9.22 0.71
N VAL A 22 -16.50 10.44 0.17
CA VAL A 22 -15.75 11.56 0.76
C VAL A 22 -16.68 12.75 1.04
N PRO A 23 -16.35 13.60 2.03
CA PRO A 23 -17.09 14.83 2.28
C PRO A 23 -17.12 15.77 1.06
N LYS A 24 -18.23 16.49 0.87
CA LYS A 24 -18.46 17.36 -0.31
C LYS A 24 -17.42 18.45 -0.56
N PHE A 25 -16.64 18.83 0.46
CA PHE A 25 -15.64 19.90 0.38
C PHE A 25 -14.24 19.37 0.03
N VAL A 26 -14.09 18.05 -0.12
CA VAL A 26 -12.81 17.43 -0.48
C VAL A 26 -12.70 17.36 -2.00
N GLU A 27 -11.58 17.87 -2.51
CA GLU A 27 -11.08 17.53 -3.84
C GLU A 27 -10.15 16.31 -3.71
N ARG A 28 -10.32 15.30 -4.57
CA ARG A 28 -9.42 14.14 -4.59
C ARG A 28 -8.22 14.41 -5.49
N PHE A 29 -7.04 14.16 -4.95
CA PHE A 29 -5.76 14.25 -5.66
C PHE A 29 -5.11 12.86 -5.90
N GLY A 30 -5.78 11.77 -5.52
CA GLY A 30 -5.29 10.41 -5.74
C GLY A 30 -6.36 9.33 -5.60
N ASP A 31 -6.00 8.11 -6.00
CA ASP A 31 -6.78 6.87 -5.83
C ASP A 31 -5.94 5.78 -5.15
N VAL A 32 -5.55 6.03 -3.90
CA VAL A 32 -4.80 5.05 -3.10
C VAL A 32 -5.61 3.76 -2.90
N ALA A 33 -6.94 3.84 -2.85
CA ALA A 33 -7.79 2.66 -2.76
C ALA A 33 -7.64 1.75 -4.00
N GLY A 34 -7.61 2.33 -5.20
CA GLY A 34 -7.38 1.62 -6.46
C GLY A 34 -6.01 0.97 -6.51
N GLU A 35 -4.96 1.73 -6.22
CA GLU A 35 -3.58 1.23 -6.17
C GLU A 35 -3.41 0.13 -5.13
N THR A 36 -4.03 0.27 -3.96
CA THR A 36 -4.03 -0.76 -2.91
C THR A 36 -4.69 -2.05 -3.40
N ARG A 37 -5.86 -1.96 -4.06
CA ARG A 37 -6.52 -3.13 -4.66
C ARG A 37 -5.64 -3.80 -5.70
N ALA A 38 -5.02 -3.02 -6.58
CA ALA A 38 -4.12 -3.54 -7.60
C ALA A 38 -2.92 -4.28 -6.99
N ALA A 39 -2.26 -3.67 -6.00
CA ALA A 39 -1.11 -4.26 -5.31
C ALA A 39 -1.48 -5.56 -4.57
N VAL A 40 -2.61 -5.57 -3.85
CA VAL A 40 -3.07 -6.76 -3.13
C VAL A 40 -3.41 -7.90 -4.10
N ASN A 41 -4.05 -7.61 -5.23
CA ASN A 41 -4.35 -8.61 -6.25
C ASN A 41 -3.06 -9.17 -6.87
N ALA A 42 -2.11 -8.31 -7.24
CA ALA A 42 -0.83 -8.72 -7.79
C ALA A 42 -0.04 -9.61 -6.81
N TYR A 43 -0.05 -9.26 -5.53
CA TYR A 43 0.54 -10.09 -4.48
C TYR A 43 -0.16 -11.46 -4.38
N ALA A 44 -1.49 -11.48 -4.34
CA ALA A 44 -2.25 -12.72 -4.24
C ALA A 44 -1.99 -13.65 -5.44
N ASP A 45 -1.87 -13.09 -6.65
CA ASP A 45 -1.55 -13.84 -7.85
C ASP A 45 -0.11 -14.37 -7.83
N ALA A 46 0.85 -13.56 -7.38
CA ALA A 46 2.24 -14.00 -7.24
C ALA A 46 2.38 -15.17 -6.25
N VAL A 47 1.61 -15.15 -5.15
CA VAL A 47 1.54 -16.26 -4.20
C VAL A 47 0.92 -17.51 -4.82
N ARG A 48 -0.23 -17.38 -5.51
CA ARG A 48 -0.91 -18.51 -6.18
C ARG A 48 -0.02 -19.15 -7.24
N GLN A 49 0.73 -18.35 -7.98
CA GLN A 49 1.67 -18.81 -9.00
C GLN A 49 3.00 -19.31 -8.42
N ARG A 50 3.21 -19.18 -7.10
CA ARG A 50 4.47 -19.50 -6.42
C ARG A 50 5.68 -18.72 -6.98
N SER A 51 5.45 -17.55 -7.58
CA SER A 51 6.51 -16.64 -8.01
C SER A 51 6.96 -15.72 -6.87
N PHE A 52 6.12 -15.54 -5.85
CA PHE A 52 6.48 -14.94 -4.57
C PHE A 52 6.31 -15.95 -3.42
N PRO A 53 7.25 -16.00 -2.45
CA PRO A 53 8.52 -15.26 -2.41
C PRO A 53 9.55 -15.81 -3.41
N GLY A 54 10.24 -14.91 -4.11
CA GLY A 54 11.43 -15.27 -4.89
C GLY A 54 12.68 -15.37 -4.01
N HIS A 55 13.78 -15.93 -4.52
CA HIS A 55 15.03 -16.14 -3.77
C HIS A 55 15.57 -14.90 -3.04
N HIS A 56 15.37 -13.69 -3.58
CA HIS A 56 15.82 -12.44 -2.96
C HIS A 56 14.99 -12.02 -1.73
N ASN A 57 13.81 -12.60 -1.54
CA ASN A 57 12.93 -12.34 -0.40
C ASN A 57 13.21 -13.26 0.79
N LEU A 58 14.11 -14.24 0.63
CA LEU A 58 14.40 -15.24 1.64
C LEU A 58 15.72 -14.92 2.35
N PHE A 59 15.72 -15.00 3.68
CA PHE A 59 16.96 -15.04 4.44
C PHE A 59 17.70 -16.36 4.15
N LYS A 60 19.00 -16.26 3.89
CA LYS A 60 19.87 -17.42 3.79
C LYS A 60 20.33 -17.80 5.20
N LEU A 61 19.76 -18.89 5.73
CA LEU A 61 20.31 -19.51 6.94
C LEU A 61 21.66 -20.13 6.61
N ASN A 62 22.72 -19.61 7.22
CA ASN A 62 24.05 -20.15 7.07
C ASN A 62 24.21 -21.32 8.05
N ARG A 63 24.18 -22.56 7.53
CA ARG A 63 24.16 -23.82 8.31
C ARG A 63 25.34 -23.98 9.28
N GLN A 64 26.40 -23.18 9.15
CA GLN A 64 27.60 -23.23 10.00
C GLN A 64 27.36 -22.88 11.49
N ARG A 65 26.19 -22.33 11.88
CA ARG A 65 25.87 -22.02 13.29
C ARG A 65 25.03 -23.08 14.02
N GLU A 66 24.46 -24.06 13.34
CA GLU A 66 23.60 -25.08 13.97
C GLU A 66 24.38 -26.28 14.54
N ILE A 67 25.61 -26.54 14.05
CA ILE A 67 26.45 -27.67 14.53
C ILE A 67 27.26 -27.28 15.78
N ALA A 68 27.18 -26.01 16.21
CA ALA A 68 27.91 -25.49 17.38
C ALA A 68 27.03 -25.30 18.63
N ARG A 69 25.82 -25.89 18.66
CA ARG A 69 24.96 -25.96 19.85
C ARG A 69 24.67 -27.41 20.24
#